data_AF-A0A925JW19-F1
#
_entry.id   AF-A0A925JW19-F1
#
_cell.length_a   1.000
_cell.length_b   1.000
_cell.length_c   1.000
_cell.angle_alpha   90.00
_cell.angle_beta   90.00
_cell.angle_gamma   90.00
#
_symmetry.space_group_name_H-M   'P 1'
#
loop_
_entity.id
_entity.type
_entity.pdbx_description
1 polymer ?
#
loop_
_entity_poly.entity_id
_entity_poly.type
_entity_poly.pdbx_seq_one_letter_code
_entity_poly.pdbx_strand_id
1 'polypeptide(L)'
;MLVTFAKARREETRTEAPNADWIVLSVAPPGQPGEAIGVYLVDRESGTPWRRFRRDLSELFPEDADVVELLEEDLVLKAAELGAGAWMDWLEANAANFLRVSERESGVVHDFRQQLDWLYHRHCRPKVLQFRTHLPRYTLQAAAGRWGPEREVDEEAAEWLEVPPTLRRRLTDDMFVATVYGKSMEPLIPDGSLCIFRGGASLVGSRQGKRVLVANFGEPGEQRFTVKRYESVKRQVDESREEHMRVILHPLNPDFESWEIDYEPFDTESGGRIRVIGEFVAVLDDRSLTEDVRP
;
A
#
# COMPACT_ATOMS: atom_id res chain seq x y z
N MET A 1 6.71 -53.09 48.77
CA MET A 1 6.00 -52.15 47.88
C MET A 1 7.05 -51.19 47.35
N LEU A 2 7.60 -51.45 46.15
CA LEU A 2 8.66 -50.65 45.54
C LEU A 2 8.06 -49.35 44.98
N VAL A 3 8.68 -48.21 45.31
CA VAL A 3 8.38 -46.92 44.71
C VAL A 3 9.37 -46.70 43.56
N THR A 4 8.88 -46.83 42.33
CA THR A 4 9.66 -46.55 41.10
C THR A 4 9.46 -45.08 40.75
N PHE A 5 10.52 -44.28 40.87
CA PHE A 5 10.52 -42.88 40.41
C PHE A 5 10.63 -42.84 38.88
N ALA A 6 9.58 -42.36 38.22
CA ALA A 6 9.59 -42.06 36.80
C ALA A 6 10.47 -40.83 36.55
N LYS A 7 11.58 -41.03 35.83
CA LYS A 7 12.48 -39.98 35.38
C LYS A 7 11.76 -39.22 34.26
N ALA A 8 11.31 -37.99 34.53
CA ALA A 8 10.78 -37.11 33.51
C ALA A 8 11.87 -36.85 32.45
N ARG A 9 11.60 -37.25 31.19
CA ARG A 9 12.40 -36.85 30.03
C ARG A 9 12.24 -35.33 29.88
N ARG A 10 13.34 -34.59 30.05
CA ARG A 10 13.45 -33.23 29.49
C ARG A 10 13.42 -33.38 27.98
N GLU A 11 12.39 -32.84 27.34
CA GLU A 11 12.46 -32.50 25.92
C GLU A 11 13.51 -31.38 25.77
N GLU A 12 14.66 -31.75 25.22
CA GLU A 12 15.62 -30.78 24.69
C GLU A 12 14.94 -30.10 23.50
N THR A 13 14.56 -28.84 23.66
CA THR A 13 14.18 -27.97 22.55
C THR A 13 15.38 -27.90 21.60
N ARG A 14 15.31 -28.66 20.50
CA ARG A 14 16.34 -28.64 19.47
C ARG A 14 16.24 -27.28 18.78
N THR A 15 17.07 -26.32 19.18
CA THR A 15 17.16 -25.01 18.51
C THR A 15 17.45 -25.26 17.04
N GLU A 16 16.51 -24.86 16.18
CA GLU A 16 16.65 -24.99 14.73
C GLU A 16 17.86 -24.15 14.27
N ALA A 17 18.64 -24.68 13.33
CA ALA A 17 19.81 -23.96 12.83
C ALA A 17 19.36 -22.70 12.09
N PRO A 18 20.09 -21.57 12.18
CA PRO A 18 19.72 -20.35 11.48
C PRO A 18 19.72 -20.57 9.97
N ASN A 19 18.59 -20.25 9.34
CA ASN A 19 18.38 -20.31 7.89
C ASN A 19 18.46 -18.94 7.22
N ALA A 20 18.70 -17.87 7.98
CA ALA A 20 18.79 -16.52 7.44
C ALA A 20 19.92 -15.70 8.07
N ASP A 21 20.43 -14.76 7.29
CA ASP A 21 21.36 -13.70 7.71
C ASP A 21 20.80 -12.33 7.40
N TRP A 22 21.03 -11.34 8.25
CA TRP A 22 20.72 -9.96 7.90
C TRP A 22 21.78 -8.97 8.39
N ILE A 23 21.79 -7.84 7.69
CA ILE A 23 22.56 -6.65 8.03
C ILE A 23 21.65 -5.42 7.96
N VAL A 24 21.99 -4.42 8.78
CA VAL A 24 21.41 -3.08 8.71
C VAL A 24 22.38 -2.18 7.98
N LEU A 25 21.88 -1.49 6.96
CA LEU A 25 22.62 -0.50 6.20
C LEU A 25 22.36 0.88 6.79
N SER A 26 23.43 1.65 6.99
CA SER A 26 23.36 3.01 7.51
C SER A 26 24.20 3.97 6.67
N VAL A 27 23.73 5.20 6.52
CA VAL A 27 24.50 6.29 5.92
C VAL A 27 24.98 7.22 7.03
N ALA A 28 26.26 7.55 7.01
CA ALA A 28 26.91 8.40 7.99
C ALA A 28 27.71 9.52 7.29
N PRO A 29 27.09 10.70 7.07
CA PRO A 29 27.80 11.85 6.56
C PRO A 29 28.97 12.24 7.47
N PRO A 30 30.01 12.91 6.94
CA PRO A 30 31.16 13.33 7.74
C PRO A 30 30.76 14.11 9.00
N GLY A 31 31.19 13.64 10.17
CA GLY A 31 30.91 14.29 11.46
C GLY A 31 29.51 14.04 12.03
N GLN A 32 28.67 13.22 11.38
CA GLN A 32 27.33 12.87 11.84
C GLN A 32 27.24 11.40 12.30
N PRO A 33 26.34 11.06 13.24
CA PRO A 33 26.04 9.67 13.54
C PRO A 33 25.43 8.97 12.32
N GLY A 34 25.62 7.65 12.22
CA GLY A 34 25.03 6.86 11.16
C GLY A 34 23.52 6.70 11.35
N GLU A 35 22.75 6.98 10.31
CA GLU A 35 21.30 6.80 10.27
C GLU A 35 20.97 5.53 9.48
N ALA A 36 20.12 4.67 10.03
CA ALA A 36 19.69 3.46 9.34
C ALA A 36 18.83 3.81 8.10
N ILE A 37 19.23 3.24 6.96
CA ILE A 37 18.62 3.48 5.66
C ILE A 37 17.92 2.26 5.09
N GLY A 38 18.20 1.06 5.59
CA GLY A 38 17.53 -0.14 5.12
C GLY A 38 18.04 -1.41 5.78
N VAL A 39 17.37 -2.51 5.45
CA VAL A 39 17.70 -3.86 5.90
C VAL A 39 17.91 -4.74 4.68
N TYR A 40 18.92 -5.60 4.76
CA TYR A 40 19.16 -6.65 3.79
C TYR A 40 19.20 -7.99 4.51
N LEU A 41 18.29 -8.88 4.15
CA LEU A 41 18.04 -10.20 4.70
C LEU A 41 18.28 -11.24 3.60
N VAL A 42 18.96 -12.33 3.89
CA VAL A 42 19.32 -13.36 2.93
C VAL A 42 18.84 -14.70 3.44
N ASP A 43 18.11 -15.43 2.59
CA ASP A 43 17.85 -16.84 2.80
C ASP A 43 19.13 -17.64 2.49
N ARG A 44 19.67 -18.34 3.49
CA ARG A 44 20.91 -19.11 3.36
C ARG A 44 20.75 -20.33 2.46
N GLU A 45 19.54 -20.89 2.38
CA GLU A 45 19.29 -22.10 1.61
C GLU A 45 19.16 -21.77 0.12
N SER A 46 18.34 -20.78 -0.22
CA SER A 46 18.13 -20.38 -1.63
C SER A 46 19.11 -19.33 -2.15
N GLY A 47 19.78 -18.60 -1.26
CA GLY A 47 20.57 -17.42 -1.62
C GLY A 47 19.72 -16.21 -2.03
N THR A 48 18.40 -16.27 -1.82
CA THR A 48 17.47 -15.21 -2.23
C THR A 48 17.64 -13.98 -1.32
N PRO A 49 17.88 -12.78 -1.89
CA PRO A 49 17.93 -11.55 -1.12
C PRO A 49 16.53 -10.96 -0.89
N TRP A 50 16.31 -10.49 0.32
CA TRP A 50 15.13 -9.77 0.78
C TRP A 50 15.59 -8.40 1.30
N ARG A 51 15.09 -7.29 0.75
CA ARG A 51 15.62 -5.96 1.04
C ARG A 51 14.52 -4.92 1.22
N ARG A 52 14.69 -3.98 2.15
CA ARG A 52 13.78 -2.84 2.28
C ARG A 52 14.58 -1.60 2.64
N PHE A 53 14.47 -0.59 1.80
CA PHE A 53 15.11 0.70 1.97
C PHE A 53 14.10 1.80 2.28
N ARG A 54 14.60 2.82 2.97
CA ARG A 54 13.89 4.06 3.20
C ARG A 54 13.70 4.80 1.89
N ARG A 55 12.52 5.37 1.70
CA ARG A 55 12.16 6.14 0.48
C ARG A 55 12.18 7.65 0.70
N ASP A 56 12.71 8.07 1.86
CA ASP A 56 12.86 9.44 2.32
C ASP A 56 14.33 9.88 2.45
N LEU A 57 15.27 9.19 1.79
CA LEU A 57 16.71 9.45 1.93
C LEU A 57 17.10 10.88 1.57
N SER A 58 16.55 11.46 0.49
CA SER A 58 16.85 12.85 0.13
C SER A 58 16.33 13.89 1.14
N GLU A 59 15.35 13.52 1.98
CA GLU A 59 14.88 14.35 3.11
C GLU A 59 15.74 14.21 4.38
N LEU A 60 16.60 13.19 4.43
CA LEU A 60 17.54 12.96 5.53
C LEU A 60 18.90 13.54 5.20
N PHE A 61 19.31 13.43 3.94
CA PHE A 61 20.62 13.83 3.44
C PHE A 61 20.44 14.82 2.27
N PRO A 62 19.92 16.03 2.53
CA PRO A 62 19.67 17.00 1.46
C PRO A 62 20.94 17.48 0.76
N GLU A 63 22.10 17.46 1.44
CA GLU A 63 23.39 17.84 0.86
C GLU A 63 23.96 16.77 -0.09
N ASP A 64 23.57 15.50 0.10
CA ASP A 64 24.03 14.33 -0.66
C ASP A 64 22.87 13.69 -1.44
N ALA A 65 21.82 14.46 -1.77
CA ALA A 65 20.56 13.96 -2.29
C ALA A 65 20.73 13.16 -3.60
N ASP A 66 21.58 13.64 -4.51
CA ASP A 66 21.91 12.99 -5.77
C ASP A 66 22.60 11.63 -5.58
N VAL A 67 23.45 11.52 -4.56
CA VAL A 67 24.14 10.28 -4.19
C VAL A 67 23.14 9.28 -3.60
N VAL A 68 22.32 9.69 -2.62
CA VAL A 68 21.42 8.77 -1.92
C VAL A 68 20.21 8.34 -2.75
N GLU A 69 19.79 9.13 -3.73
CA GLU A 69 18.72 8.75 -4.65
C GLU A 69 19.11 7.62 -5.61
N LEU A 70 20.40 7.50 -5.95
CA LEU A 70 20.94 6.43 -6.80
C LEU A 70 21.44 5.22 -5.99
N LEU A 71 21.60 5.39 -4.68
CA LEU A 71 22.21 4.39 -3.81
C LEU A 71 21.44 3.06 -3.82
N GLU A 72 20.11 3.10 -3.72
CA GLU A 72 19.32 1.87 -3.73
C GLU A 72 19.49 1.10 -5.04
N GLU A 73 19.44 1.77 -6.18
CA GLU A 73 19.60 1.14 -7.50
C GLU A 73 21.01 0.53 -7.66
N ASP A 74 22.06 1.26 -7.27
CA ASP A 74 23.44 0.75 -7.31
C ASP A 74 23.65 -0.47 -6.39
N LEU A 75 23.09 -0.43 -5.18
CA LEU A 75 23.15 -1.55 -4.23
C LEU A 75 22.43 -2.79 -4.79
N VAL A 76 21.27 -2.61 -5.41
CA VAL A 76 20.50 -3.71 -6.04
C VAL A 76 21.25 -4.31 -7.21
N LEU A 77 21.82 -3.48 -8.09
CA LEU A 77 22.60 -3.94 -9.24
C LEU A 77 23.83 -4.76 -8.79
N LYS A 78 24.60 -4.26 -7.82
CA LYS A 78 25.77 -4.97 -7.28
C LYS A 78 25.40 -6.29 -6.60
N ALA A 79 24.27 -6.32 -5.88
CA ALA A 79 23.77 -7.54 -5.27
C ALA A 79 23.38 -8.60 -6.31
N ALA A 80 22.79 -8.18 -7.44
CA ALA A 80 22.45 -9.07 -8.54
C ALA A 80 23.70 -9.63 -9.25
N GLU A 81 24.79 -8.85 -9.34
CA GLU A 81 26.05 -9.28 -9.95
C GLU A 81 26.83 -10.27 -9.09
N LEU A 82 26.94 -10.03 -7.78
CA LEU A 82 27.76 -10.82 -6.87
C LEU A 82 27.00 -12.01 -6.25
N GLY A 83 25.68 -11.94 -6.21
CA GLY A 83 24.85 -12.84 -5.41
C GLY A 83 24.78 -12.39 -3.94
N ALA A 84 23.68 -12.75 -3.27
CA ALA A 84 23.30 -12.14 -2.00
C ALA A 84 24.32 -12.30 -0.87
N GLY A 85 24.86 -13.52 -0.70
CA GLY A 85 25.86 -13.80 0.34
C GLY A 85 27.20 -13.11 0.09
N ALA A 86 27.73 -13.22 -1.14
CA ALA A 86 29.01 -12.61 -1.50
C ALA A 86 28.94 -11.08 -1.49
N TRP A 87 27.79 -10.50 -1.81
CA TRP A 87 27.56 -9.06 -1.67
C TRP A 87 27.58 -8.61 -0.20
N MET A 88 27.01 -9.40 0.71
CA MET A 88 27.07 -9.13 2.15
C MET A 88 28.53 -9.17 2.66
N ASP A 89 29.31 -10.19 2.25
CA ASP A 89 30.74 -10.28 2.56
C ASP A 89 31.53 -9.08 2.00
N TRP A 90 31.20 -8.66 0.78
CA TRP A 90 31.83 -7.50 0.14
C TRP A 90 31.51 -6.21 0.90
N LEU A 91 30.26 -6.01 1.30
CA LEU A 91 29.83 -4.85 2.09
C LEU A 91 30.56 -4.78 3.43
N GLU A 92 30.66 -5.90 4.16
CA GLU A 92 31.39 -5.95 5.43
C GLU A 92 32.87 -5.58 5.29
N ALA A 93 33.49 -5.95 4.17
CA ALA A 93 34.90 -5.65 3.90
C ALA A 93 35.16 -4.24 3.34
N ASN A 94 34.19 -3.64 2.65
CA ASN A 94 34.40 -2.42 1.85
C ASN A 94 33.55 -1.21 2.28
N ALA A 95 32.47 -1.40 3.03
CA ALA A 95 31.64 -0.30 3.50
C ALA A 95 32.43 0.55 4.51
N ALA A 96 32.79 1.76 4.10
CA ALA A 96 33.54 2.69 4.93
C ALA A 96 33.03 4.12 4.78
N ASN A 97 33.20 4.89 5.86
CA ASN A 97 32.88 6.31 5.99
C ASN A 97 31.39 6.63 5.78
N PHE A 98 30.97 6.70 4.51
CA PHE A 98 29.64 7.15 4.09
C PHE A 98 28.58 6.07 4.20
N LEU A 99 28.86 4.84 3.71
CA LEU A 99 28.01 3.68 3.90
C LEU A 99 28.61 2.80 5.00
N ARG A 100 27.78 2.41 5.98
CA ARG A 100 28.15 1.53 7.09
C ARG A 100 27.21 0.34 7.15
N VAL A 101 27.73 -0.76 7.69
CA VAL A 101 27.04 -2.03 7.82
C VAL A 101 27.11 -2.44 9.28
N SER A 102 26.01 -2.95 9.83
CA SER A 102 26.02 -3.55 11.17
C SER A 102 26.86 -4.84 11.20
N GLU A 103 27.09 -5.37 12.41
CA GLU A 103 27.48 -6.78 12.49
C GLU A 103 26.37 -7.66 11.88
N ARG A 104 26.78 -8.76 11.25
CA ARG A 104 25.86 -9.75 10.69
C ARG A 104 25.16 -10.48 11.82
N GLU A 105 23.85 -10.50 11.77
CA GLU A 105 23.01 -11.29 12.65
C GLU A 105 22.41 -12.47 11.88
N SER A 106 22.11 -13.56 12.60
CA SER A 106 21.55 -14.77 12.02
C SER A 106 20.39 -15.29 12.86
N GLY A 107 19.43 -15.95 12.21
CA GLY A 107 18.24 -16.45 12.89
C GLY A 107 17.43 -17.44 12.07
N VAL A 108 16.38 -17.97 12.70
CA VAL A 108 15.39 -18.84 12.08
C VAL A 108 14.24 -17.97 11.60
N VAL A 109 13.93 -18.04 10.31
CA VAL A 109 12.93 -17.22 9.63
C VAL A 109 11.97 -18.14 8.89
N HIS A 110 10.70 -18.08 9.26
CA HIS A 110 9.64 -18.85 8.59
C HIS A 110 8.94 -18.04 7.49
N ASP A 111 8.80 -16.73 7.71
CA ASP A 111 8.24 -15.78 6.75
C ASP A 111 9.24 -14.63 6.57
N PHE A 112 10.04 -14.71 5.51
CA PHE A 112 11.10 -13.73 5.21
C PHE A 112 10.55 -12.33 4.98
N ARG A 113 9.32 -12.23 4.47
CA ARG A 113 8.67 -10.96 4.24
C ARG A 113 8.30 -10.29 5.57
N GLN A 114 7.58 -11.01 6.43
CA GLN A 114 7.21 -10.48 7.73
C GLN A 114 8.44 -10.16 8.59
N GLN A 115 9.47 -11.00 8.51
CA GLN A 115 10.74 -10.76 9.17
C GLN A 115 11.43 -9.49 8.67
N LEU A 116 11.50 -9.29 7.35
CA LEU A 116 12.07 -8.08 6.75
C LEU A 116 11.32 -6.82 7.20
N ASP A 117 9.98 -6.85 7.18
CA ASP A 117 9.16 -5.72 7.62
C ASP A 117 9.38 -5.42 9.10
N TRP A 118 9.46 -6.44 9.95
CA TRP A 118 9.76 -6.28 11.37
C TRP A 118 11.16 -5.69 11.60
N LEU A 119 12.20 -6.22 10.94
CA LEU A 119 13.57 -5.70 11.02
C LEU A 119 13.62 -4.24 10.55
N TYR A 120 12.97 -3.93 9.43
CA TYR A 120 12.92 -2.59 8.90
C TYR A 120 12.31 -1.61 9.89
N HIS A 121 11.15 -1.91 10.49
CA HIS A 121 10.53 -1.02 11.48
C HIS A 121 11.27 -0.99 12.83
N ARG A 122 12.03 -2.05 13.16
CA ARG A 122 12.91 -2.06 14.33
C ARG A 122 14.03 -1.05 14.18
N HIS A 123 14.70 -1.03 13.03
CA HIS A 123 15.93 -0.27 12.81
C HIS A 123 15.73 1.09 12.12
N CYS A 124 14.75 1.21 11.22
CA CYS A 124 14.50 2.42 10.45
C CYS A 124 13.34 3.24 11.03
N ARG A 125 13.36 4.55 10.80
CA ARG A 125 12.29 5.49 11.17
C ARG A 125 11.91 6.35 9.96
N PRO A 126 11.27 5.78 8.92
CA PRO A 126 10.96 6.52 7.70
C PRO A 126 10.00 7.69 7.97
N LYS A 127 10.25 8.82 7.31
CA LYS A 127 9.32 9.95 7.27
C LYS A 127 8.15 9.66 6.35
N VAL A 128 6.97 10.14 6.73
CA VAL A 128 5.80 10.17 5.85
C VAL A 128 5.99 11.27 4.81
N LEU A 129 6.12 10.89 3.53
CA LEU A 129 6.13 11.83 2.41
C LEU A 129 4.78 11.80 1.69
N GLN A 130 3.93 12.76 2.05
CA GLN A 130 2.58 12.90 1.53
C GLN A 130 2.57 12.98 0.00
N PHE A 131 1.76 12.14 -0.63
CA PHE A 131 1.60 12.03 -2.09
C PHE A 131 2.89 11.73 -2.89
N ARG A 132 4.01 11.46 -2.20
CA ARG A 132 5.28 10.99 -2.82
C ARG A 132 5.51 9.51 -2.55
N THR A 133 5.28 9.07 -1.32
CA THR A 133 5.40 7.67 -0.90
C THR A 133 4.20 7.18 -0.11
N HIS A 134 3.34 8.10 0.36
CA HIS A 134 2.19 7.80 1.18
C HIS A 134 0.91 8.41 0.60
N LEU A 135 -0.22 7.75 0.82
CA LEU A 135 -1.55 8.27 0.58
C LEU A 135 -2.34 8.39 1.89
N PRO A 136 -3.23 9.39 2.02
CA PRO A 136 -4.04 9.54 3.21
C PRO A 136 -5.10 8.44 3.27
N ARG A 137 -5.31 7.87 4.45
CA ARG A 137 -6.39 6.93 4.73
C ARG A 137 -7.58 7.68 5.31
N TYR A 138 -8.74 7.47 4.70
CA TYR A 138 -10.02 8.00 5.18
C TYR A 138 -11.01 6.88 5.45
N THR A 139 -11.96 7.16 6.34
CA THR A 139 -13.23 6.42 6.35
C THR A 139 -14.01 6.76 5.08
N LEU A 140 -14.96 5.91 4.68
CA LEU A 140 -15.77 6.18 3.49
C LEU A 140 -16.63 7.44 3.67
N GLN A 141 -17.10 7.69 4.89
CA GLN A 141 -17.83 8.88 5.30
C GLN A 141 -16.96 10.13 5.17
N ALA A 142 -15.73 10.11 5.71
CA ALA A 142 -14.77 11.20 5.61
C ALA A 142 -14.46 11.54 4.13
N ALA A 143 -14.23 10.50 3.31
CA ALA A 143 -13.98 10.66 1.89
C ALA A 143 -15.17 11.31 1.16
N ALA A 144 -16.42 10.97 1.54
CA ALA A 144 -17.63 11.54 0.97
C ALA A 144 -17.78 13.05 1.23
N GLY A 145 -17.39 13.49 2.43
CA GLY A 145 -17.38 14.91 2.82
C GLY A 145 -16.27 15.68 2.12
N ARG A 146 -15.03 15.18 2.19
CA ARG A 146 -13.83 15.84 1.65
C ARG A 146 -13.83 15.95 0.13
N TRP A 147 -14.21 14.88 -0.56
CA TRP A 147 -14.20 14.80 -2.03
C TRP A 147 -15.59 15.05 -2.64
N GLY A 148 -16.58 15.36 -1.81
CA GLY A 148 -17.91 15.80 -2.23
C GLY A 148 -17.97 17.30 -2.57
N PRO A 149 -19.08 17.75 -3.18
CA PRO A 149 -19.33 19.15 -3.53
C PRO A 149 -19.42 20.10 -2.33
N GLU A 150 -19.87 19.61 -1.17
CA GLU A 150 -20.06 20.45 0.01
C GLU A 150 -18.74 20.80 0.73
N ARG A 151 -17.62 20.12 0.43
CA ARG A 151 -16.26 20.34 1.02
C ARG A 151 -16.28 20.85 2.47
N GLU A 152 -17.18 20.32 3.30
CA GLU A 152 -17.53 20.98 4.56
C GLU A 152 -16.73 20.48 5.75
N VAL A 153 -15.76 19.59 5.53
CA VAL A 153 -14.96 19.06 6.63
C VAL A 153 -13.49 18.96 6.25
N ASP A 154 -12.68 19.72 6.96
CA ASP A 154 -11.22 19.59 7.04
C ASP A 154 -10.91 18.39 7.96
N GLU A 155 -11.38 17.20 7.59
CA GLU A 155 -11.05 15.97 8.31
C GLU A 155 -9.61 15.62 7.96
N GLU A 156 -8.72 15.83 8.93
CA GLU A 156 -7.33 15.39 8.88
C GLU A 156 -7.29 13.87 8.66
N ALA A 157 -6.38 13.42 7.80
CA ALA A 157 -6.19 11.99 7.58
C ALA A 157 -5.79 11.33 8.91
N ALA A 158 -6.56 10.34 9.36
CA ALA A 158 -6.27 9.61 10.59
C ALA A 158 -4.94 8.86 10.51
N GLU A 159 -4.51 8.49 9.30
CA GLU A 159 -3.31 7.72 9.03
C GLU A 159 -2.81 8.01 7.60
N TRP A 160 -1.50 7.99 7.40
CA TRP A 160 -0.88 8.00 6.08
C TRP A 160 -0.27 6.63 5.80
N LEU A 161 -0.76 5.98 4.76
CA LEU A 161 -0.31 4.65 4.40
C LEU A 161 0.76 4.73 3.33
N GLU A 162 1.86 4.06 3.58
CA GLU A 162 2.89 3.85 2.57
C GLU A 162 2.28 3.08 1.38
N VAL A 163 2.61 3.48 0.15
CA VAL A 163 2.11 2.81 -1.09
C VAL A 163 3.24 2.21 -1.92
N PRO A 164 2.98 1.14 -2.71
CA PRO A 164 3.99 0.43 -3.49
C PRO A 164 4.85 1.34 -4.38
N PRO A 165 6.17 1.09 -4.50
CA PRO A 165 7.04 1.84 -5.42
C PRO A 165 6.52 1.87 -6.86
N THR A 166 5.87 0.79 -7.31
CA THR A 166 5.24 0.68 -8.64
C THR A 166 4.16 1.74 -8.91
N LEU A 167 3.56 2.32 -7.87
CA LEU A 167 2.57 3.39 -7.97
C LEU A 167 3.15 4.80 -7.76
N ARG A 168 4.43 4.93 -7.35
CA ARG A 168 5.06 6.21 -6.97
C ARG A 168 4.89 7.31 -8.03
N ARG A 169 5.13 7.00 -9.31
CA ARG A 169 5.03 7.97 -10.42
C ARG A 169 3.59 8.40 -10.74
N ARG A 170 2.59 7.76 -10.12
CA ARG A 170 1.17 7.97 -10.38
C ARG A 170 0.44 8.65 -9.22
N LEU A 171 1.13 8.87 -8.10
CA LEU A 171 0.52 9.49 -6.93
C LEU A 171 0.25 10.96 -7.19
N THR A 172 -0.96 11.36 -6.87
CA THR A 172 -1.46 12.72 -7.01
C THR A 172 -2.24 13.07 -5.74
N ASP A 173 -2.37 14.36 -5.46
CA ASP A 173 -3.01 14.89 -4.25
C ASP A 173 -4.52 14.62 -4.17
N ASP A 174 -5.12 14.24 -5.29
CA ASP A 174 -6.50 13.78 -5.43
C ASP A 174 -6.71 12.29 -5.08
N MET A 175 -5.66 11.58 -4.65
CA MET A 175 -5.75 10.17 -4.29
C MET A 175 -5.93 9.95 -2.80
N PHE A 176 -6.64 8.87 -2.45
CA PHE A 176 -6.81 8.44 -1.06
C PHE A 176 -7.02 6.93 -0.94
N VAL A 177 -6.86 6.41 0.28
CA VAL A 177 -7.11 5.01 0.62
C VAL A 177 -8.36 4.89 1.49
N ALA A 178 -9.21 3.90 1.20
CA ALA A 178 -10.31 3.51 2.07
C ALA A 178 -10.48 2.00 2.09
N THR A 179 -10.95 1.45 3.21
CA THR A 179 -11.27 0.02 3.32
C THR A 179 -12.63 -0.28 2.68
N VAL A 180 -12.66 -1.26 1.78
CA VAL A 180 -13.87 -1.72 1.09
C VAL A 180 -14.29 -3.06 1.66
N TYR A 181 -15.56 -3.16 2.06
CA TYR A 181 -16.16 -4.39 2.57
C TYR A 181 -17.24 -4.90 1.60
N GLY A 182 -17.42 -6.21 1.58
CA GLY A 182 -18.36 -6.94 0.74
C GLY A 182 -17.73 -7.62 -0.47
N LYS A 183 -18.45 -8.61 -1.01
CA LYS A 183 -17.95 -9.53 -2.05
C LYS A 183 -18.38 -9.20 -3.47
N SER A 184 -19.15 -8.13 -3.65
CA SER A 184 -19.76 -7.78 -4.96
C SER A 184 -18.74 -7.46 -6.07
N MET A 185 -17.50 -7.17 -5.70
CA MET A 185 -16.42 -6.82 -6.64
C MET A 185 -15.34 -7.90 -6.71
N GLU A 186 -15.56 -9.07 -6.10
CA GLU A 186 -14.66 -10.22 -6.21
C GLU A 186 -14.62 -10.77 -7.65
N PRO A 187 -13.48 -11.34 -8.08
CA PRO A 187 -12.24 -11.53 -7.32
C PRO A 187 -11.31 -10.30 -7.31
N LEU A 188 -11.66 -9.23 -8.04
CA LEU A 188 -10.77 -8.07 -8.20
C LEU A 188 -10.56 -7.30 -6.90
N ILE A 189 -11.62 -7.11 -6.11
CA ILE A 189 -11.57 -6.46 -4.81
C ILE A 189 -12.09 -7.46 -3.78
N PRO A 190 -11.20 -8.20 -3.09
CA PRO A 190 -11.56 -9.05 -1.98
C PRO A 190 -12.22 -8.26 -0.83
N ASP A 191 -13.07 -8.92 -0.07
CA ASP A 191 -13.64 -8.36 1.15
C ASP A 191 -12.55 -7.86 2.13
N GLY A 192 -12.74 -6.66 2.68
CA GLY A 192 -11.80 -6.03 3.62
C GLY A 192 -10.57 -5.37 3.00
N SER A 193 -10.50 -5.26 1.67
CA SER A 193 -9.36 -4.68 0.96
C SER A 193 -9.19 -3.18 1.23
N LEU A 194 -7.97 -2.73 1.47
CA LEU A 194 -7.60 -1.32 1.33
C LEU A 194 -7.56 -0.99 -0.16
N CYS A 195 -8.35 -0.01 -0.60
CA CYS A 195 -8.44 0.37 -2.01
C CYS A 195 -7.97 1.81 -2.19
N ILE A 196 -7.19 2.05 -3.25
CA ILE A 196 -6.77 3.37 -3.68
C ILE A 196 -7.83 3.91 -4.64
N PHE A 197 -8.28 5.13 -4.36
CA PHE A 197 -9.22 5.87 -5.19
C PHE A 197 -8.63 7.20 -5.61
N ARG A 198 -9.09 7.72 -6.75
CA ARG A 198 -8.87 9.08 -7.21
C ARG A 198 -10.18 9.87 -7.12
N GLY A 199 -10.21 10.94 -6.34
CA GLY A 199 -11.38 11.78 -6.09
C GLY A 199 -11.32 13.15 -6.76
N GLY A 200 -12.21 14.05 -6.34
CA GLY A 200 -12.14 15.48 -6.69
C GLY A 200 -12.31 15.80 -8.17
N ALA A 201 -11.56 16.80 -8.65
CA ALA A 201 -11.66 17.33 -10.02
C ALA A 201 -11.30 16.28 -11.09
N SER A 202 -10.60 15.21 -10.73
CA SER A 202 -10.27 14.11 -11.66
C SER A 202 -11.44 13.17 -11.95
N LEU A 203 -12.57 13.35 -11.26
CA LEU A 203 -13.84 12.70 -11.60
C LEU A 203 -14.56 13.40 -12.78
N VAL A 204 -14.00 14.49 -13.31
CA VAL A 204 -14.50 15.20 -14.49
C VAL A 204 -14.28 14.33 -15.74
N GLY A 205 -15.33 14.20 -16.56
CA GLY A 205 -15.33 13.38 -17.76
C GLY A 205 -16.19 12.12 -17.64
N SER A 206 -16.09 11.25 -18.64
CA SER A 206 -16.93 10.04 -18.68
C SER A 206 -16.54 9.05 -17.60
N ARG A 207 -17.56 8.57 -16.88
CA ARG A 207 -17.47 7.48 -15.89
C ARG A 207 -17.76 6.11 -16.51
N GLN A 208 -18.07 6.07 -17.82
CA GLN A 208 -18.48 4.86 -18.52
C GLN A 208 -17.44 3.75 -18.41
N GLY A 209 -17.86 2.58 -17.94
CA GLY A 209 -17.03 1.40 -17.76
C GLY A 209 -16.05 1.47 -16.57
N LYS A 210 -15.92 2.62 -15.91
CA LYS A 210 -15.01 2.80 -14.77
C LYS A 210 -15.56 2.13 -13.53
N ARG A 211 -14.67 1.72 -12.63
CA ARG A 211 -15.03 1.25 -11.29
C ARG A 211 -15.03 2.45 -10.36
N VAL A 212 -16.15 2.71 -9.72
CA VAL A 212 -16.36 3.92 -8.94
C VAL A 212 -16.82 3.60 -7.53
N LEU A 213 -16.31 4.35 -6.57
CA LEU A 213 -16.86 4.45 -5.23
C LEU A 213 -18.05 5.41 -5.27
N VAL A 214 -19.20 4.93 -4.83
CA VAL A 214 -20.47 5.63 -4.83
C VAL A 214 -20.98 5.73 -3.40
N ALA A 215 -21.38 6.94 -2.97
CA ALA A 215 -22.24 7.12 -1.82
C ALA A 215 -23.69 7.18 -2.24
N ASN A 216 -24.54 6.51 -1.48
CA ASN A 216 -25.98 6.68 -1.48
C ASN A 216 -26.39 7.36 -0.17
N PHE A 217 -26.83 8.61 -0.27
CA PHE A 217 -27.43 9.40 0.77
C PHE A 217 -28.93 9.09 0.77
N GLY A 218 -29.33 8.20 1.68
CA GLY A 218 -30.72 7.79 1.87
C GLY A 218 -31.50 8.84 2.65
N GLU A 219 -32.03 8.45 3.82
CA GLU A 219 -32.56 9.40 4.80
C GLU A 219 -31.42 10.20 5.47
N PRO A 220 -31.70 11.39 6.06
CA PRO A 220 -30.69 12.15 6.79
C PRO A 220 -30.00 11.32 7.87
N GLY A 221 -28.68 11.17 7.78
CA GLY A 221 -27.87 10.33 8.67
C GLY A 221 -27.60 8.91 8.15
N GLU A 222 -28.27 8.49 7.07
CA GLU A 222 -28.02 7.20 6.41
C GLU A 222 -27.14 7.40 5.16
N GLN A 223 -25.90 6.93 5.26
CA GLN A 223 -24.94 6.93 4.15
C GLN A 223 -24.47 5.50 3.89
N ARG A 224 -24.76 5.00 2.69
CA ARG A 224 -24.31 3.68 2.24
C ARG A 224 -23.28 3.85 1.14
N PHE A 225 -22.22 3.04 1.20
CA PHE A 225 -21.14 3.10 0.23
C PHE A 225 -21.06 1.82 -0.57
N THR A 226 -20.78 1.95 -1.87
CA THR A 226 -20.56 0.77 -2.72
C THR A 226 -19.53 1.06 -3.80
N VAL A 227 -18.76 0.04 -4.16
CA VAL A 227 -17.91 0.07 -5.34
C VAL A 227 -18.56 -0.78 -6.42
N LYS A 228 -18.74 -0.21 -7.61
CA LYS A 228 -19.39 -0.85 -8.76
C LYS A 228 -18.79 -0.36 -10.07
N ARG A 229 -18.94 -1.14 -11.15
CA ARG A 229 -18.65 -0.68 -12.50
C ARG A 229 -19.81 0.18 -13.00
N TYR A 230 -19.51 1.41 -13.39
CA TYR A 230 -20.49 2.40 -13.82
C TYR A 230 -20.84 2.25 -15.31
N GLU A 231 -22.12 2.29 -15.61
CA GLU A 231 -22.65 2.41 -16.97
C GLU A 231 -23.73 3.49 -17.01
N SER A 232 -23.65 4.37 -18.00
CA SER A 232 -24.70 5.34 -18.35
C SER A 232 -25.31 4.94 -19.69
N VAL A 233 -26.64 4.87 -19.72
CA VAL A 233 -27.44 4.55 -20.90
C VAL A 233 -28.33 5.76 -21.20
N LYS A 234 -28.19 6.31 -22.40
CA LYS A 234 -29.12 7.34 -22.90
C LYS A 234 -30.42 6.67 -23.31
N ARG A 235 -31.54 7.10 -22.75
CA ARG A 235 -32.88 6.70 -23.19
C ARG A 235 -33.44 7.83 -24.05
N GLN A 236 -33.72 7.54 -25.32
CA GLN A 236 -34.48 8.43 -26.18
C GLN A 236 -35.98 8.19 -25.92
N VAL A 237 -36.66 9.18 -25.37
CA VAL A 237 -38.11 9.12 -25.12
C VAL A 237 -38.80 10.05 -26.12
N ASP A 238 -39.15 9.48 -27.28
CA ASP A 238 -39.98 10.07 -28.35
C ASP A 238 -39.51 11.41 -28.94
N GLU A 239 -40.05 11.78 -30.11
CA GLU A 239 -39.57 12.92 -30.94
C GLU A 239 -39.70 14.32 -30.29
N SER A 240 -40.11 14.44 -29.02
CA SER A 240 -40.49 15.76 -28.48
C SER A 240 -40.14 16.14 -27.03
N ARG A 241 -39.31 15.45 -26.23
CA ARG A 241 -38.59 16.07 -25.08
C ARG A 241 -37.72 15.10 -24.25
N GLU A 242 -36.51 15.61 -23.98
CA GLU A 242 -35.55 15.26 -22.90
C GLU A 242 -34.85 13.89 -22.97
N GLU A 243 -33.52 13.93 -23.16
CA GLU A 243 -32.63 12.76 -23.10
C GLU A 243 -32.52 12.28 -21.65
N HIS A 244 -33.35 11.31 -21.24
CA HIS A 244 -33.24 10.74 -19.90
C HIS A 244 -31.98 9.86 -19.83
N MET A 245 -31.12 10.14 -18.85
CA MET A 245 -29.95 9.31 -18.57
C MET A 245 -30.26 8.30 -17.46
N ARG A 246 -30.02 7.02 -17.74
CA ARG A 246 -30.11 5.94 -16.75
C ARG A 246 -28.71 5.49 -16.34
N VAL A 247 -28.50 5.28 -15.05
CA VAL A 247 -27.24 4.75 -14.51
C VAL A 247 -27.44 3.31 -14.06
N ILE A 248 -26.51 2.44 -14.43
CA ILE A 248 -26.46 1.04 -14.01
C ILE A 248 -25.13 0.80 -13.31
N LEU A 249 -25.20 0.28 -12.08
CA LEU A 249 -24.04 -0.05 -11.26
C LEU A 249 -23.87 -1.56 -11.21
N HIS A 250 -22.88 -2.07 -11.94
CA HIS A 250 -22.64 -3.50 -12.10
C HIS A 250 -21.66 -4.03 -11.05
N PRO A 251 -22.00 -5.11 -10.34
CA PRO A 251 -20.99 -5.90 -9.64
C PRO A 251 -20.05 -6.59 -10.63
N LEU A 252 -18.91 -7.08 -10.13
CA LEU A 252 -18.04 -8.00 -10.88
C LEU A 252 -18.30 -9.46 -10.49
N ASN A 253 -18.81 -9.67 -9.28
CA ASN A 253 -19.21 -10.98 -8.81
C ASN A 253 -20.63 -11.31 -9.34
N PRO A 254 -20.81 -12.39 -10.12
CA PRO A 254 -22.11 -12.79 -10.68
C PRO A 254 -23.19 -13.12 -9.66
N ASP A 255 -22.82 -13.40 -8.40
CA ASP A 255 -23.76 -13.71 -7.32
C ASP A 255 -24.54 -12.48 -6.83
N PHE A 256 -24.22 -11.29 -7.36
CA PHE A 256 -24.82 -10.02 -6.99
C PHE A 256 -25.54 -9.41 -8.21
N GLU A 257 -26.69 -8.80 -7.97
CA GLU A 257 -27.45 -8.12 -9.02
C GLU A 257 -26.95 -6.70 -9.29
N SER A 258 -27.08 -6.26 -10.55
CA SER A 258 -26.83 -4.86 -10.93
C SER A 258 -27.91 -3.95 -10.37
N TRP A 259 -27.51 -2.74 -9.97
CA TRP A 259 -28.44 -1.75 -9.44
C TRP A 259 -28.73 -0.69 -10.49
N GLU A 260 -30.00 -0.50 -10.80
CA GLU A 260 -30.49 0.46 -11.79
C GLU A 260 -31.02 1.71 -11.10
N ILE A 261 -30.59 2.86 -11.58
CA ILE A 261 -30.93 4.17 -11.02
C ILE A 261 -31.52 5.00 -12.17
N ASP A 262 -32.83 5.27 -12.09
CA ASP A 262 -33.60 5.92 -13.15
C ASP A 262 -33.78 7.46 -12.95
N TYR A 263 -32.99 8.11 -12.08
CA TYR A 263 -33.19 9.53 -11.70
C TYR A 263 -32.37 10.55 -12.53
N GLU A 264 -32.98 11.72 -12.81
CA GLU A 264 -32.31 12.97 -13.20
C GLU A 264 -32.17 13.96 -12.01
N PRO A 265 -31.13 14.82 -11.94
CA PRO A 265 -29.77 14.64 -12.38
C PRO A 265 -28.91 14.08 -11.24
N PHE A 266 -27.91 13.30 -11.63
CA PHE A 266 -26.73 12.95 -10.85
C PHE A 266 -25.88 14.23 -10.63
N ASP A 267 -26.49 15.26 -10.06
CA ASP A 267 -25.91 16.59 -9.96
C ASP A 267 -24.98 16.61 -8.75
N THR A 268 -23.72 16.90 -9.04
CA THR A 268 -22.76 17.27 -8.02
C THR A 268 -23.19 18.53 -7.27
N GLU A 269 -24.12 19.35 -7.77
CA GLU A 269 -24.53 20.60 -7.10
C GLU A 269 -25.89 20.53 -6.39
N SER A 270 -26.72 19.51 -6.65
CA SER A 270 -28.13 19.50 -6.22
C SER A 270 -28.55 18.22 -5.51
N GLY A 271 -28.13 18.00 -4.25
CA GLY A 271 -28.82 17.12 -3.28
C GLY A 271 -29.18 15.69 -3.72
N GLY A 272 -28.53 15.16 -4.76
CA GLY A 272 -28.87 13.85 -5.32
C GLY A 272 -28.58 12.72 -4.34
N ARG A 273 -29.48 11.73 -4.27
CA ARG A 273 -29.32 10.57 -3.39
C ARG A 273 -28.05 9.77 -3.70
N ILE A 274 -27.45 9.89 -4.88
CA ILE A 274 -26.30 9.07 -5.28
C ILE A 274 -25.18 9.96 -5.84
N ARG A 275 -23.96 9.76 -5.34
CA ARG A 275 -22.77 10.57 -5.66
C ARG A 275 -21.57 9.68 -5.91
N VAL A 276 -20.83 9.93 -6.99
CA VAL A 276 -19.51 9.31 -7.19
C VAL A 276 -18.47 10.10 -6.40
N ILE A 277 -17.73 9.41 -5.54
CA ILE A 277 -16.72 10.02 -4.65
C ILE A 277 -15.29 9.70 -5.12
N GLY A 278 -15.11 8.59 -5.85
CA GLY A 278 -13.79 8.20 -6.32
C GLY A 278 -13.82 7.22 -7.47
N GLU A 279 -12.82 7.29 -8.34
CA GLU A 279 -12.50 6.24 -9.32
C GLU A 279 -11.51 5.27 -8.68
N PHE A 280 -11.82 3.97 -8.74
CA PHE A 280 -10.94 2.92 -8.23
C PHE A 280 -9.67 2.82 -9.08
N VAL A 281 -8.51 2.89 -8.42
CA VAL A 281 -7.19 2.79 -9.05
C VAL A 281 -6.62 1.38 -8.88
N ALA A 282 -6.54 0.90 -7.64
CA ALA A 282 -5.97 -0.40 -7.32
C ALA A 282 -6.37 -0.86 -5.90
N VAL A 283 -6.23 -2.16 -5.63
CA VAL A 283 -6.15 -2.65 -4.25
C VAL A 283 -4.75 -2.34 -3.75
N LEU A 284 -4.66 -1.68 -2.60
CA LEU A 284 -3.43 -1.53 -1.84
C LEU A 284 -3.14 -2.89 -1.20
N ASP A 285 -2.39 -3.72 -1.92
CA ASP A 285 -1.86 -4.93 -1.35
C ASP A 285 -0.64 -4.56 -0.50
N ASP A 286 -0.73 -4.76 0.81
CA ASP A 286 0.43 -4.68 1.70
C ASP A 286 1.57 -5.55 1.14
N ARG A 287 1.22 -6.63 0.41
CA ARG A 287 2.16 -7.52 -0.28
C ARG A 287 3.00 -6.86 -1.37
N SER A 288 2.56 -5.72 -1.90
CA SER A 288 3.21 -4.99 -3.00
C SER A 288 4.07 -3.80 -2.56
N LEU A 289 4.07 -3.41 -1.27
CA LEU A 289 5.02 -2.43 -0.74
C LEU A 289 6.49 -2.84 -0.89
N THR A 290 6.69 -4.11 -1.20
CA THR A 290 7.96 -4.79 -1.33
C THR A 290 8.02 -5.58 -2.64
N GLU A 291 7.31 -5.17 -3.70
CA GLU A 291 7.47 -5.83 -5.01
C GLU A 291 8.92 -5.77 -5.55
N ASP A 292 9.75 -4.85 -5.05
CA ASP A 292 11.21 -4.81 -5.22
C ASP A 292 11.99 -5.88 -4.42
N VAL A 293 11.29 -6.82 -3.77
CA VAL A 293 11.80 -7.90 -2.91
C VAL A 293 11.63 -9.28 -3.55
N ARG A 294 11.07 -9.36 -4.76
CA ARG A 294 11.22 -10.57 -5.57
C ARG A 294 12.64 -10.59 -6.19
N PRO A 295 13.25 -11.78 -6.34
CA PRO A 295 14.59 -11.93 -6.91
C PRO A 295 14.74 -11.24 -8.26
#